data_AF-A0A8T5FDS8-F1
#
_entry.id   AF-A0A8T5FDS8-F1
#
_cell.length_a   1.000
_cell.length_b   1.000
_cell.length_c   1.000
_cell.angle_alpha   90.00
_cell.angle_beta   90.00
_cell.angle_gamma   90.00
#
_symmetry.space_group_name_H-M   'P 1'
#
loop_
_entity.id
_entity.type
_entity.pdbx_description
1 polymer ?
#
loop_
_entity_poly.entity_id
_entity_poly.type
_entity_poly.pdbx_seq_one_letter_code
_entity_poly.pdbx_strand_id
1 'polypeptide(L)'
;MRVYNHVLTASKSGKSVIFQINVDDRFGKQIINHSSVTGWRCKIALKNLVFNSEDWDDDVTRKFIGLKVLKAAKTKYEALQFIEEVRSHSSMEVHFWAYKFLTNEKAIKSWKALYF
;
A
#
# COMPACT_ATOMS: atom_id res chain seq x y z
N MET A 1 -9.83 12.61 -21.59
CA MET A 1 -9.60 11.30 -20.93
C MET A 1 -8.67 11.55 -19.75
N ARG A 2 -8.96 10.97 -18.58
CA ARG A 2 -8.10 11.09 -17.40
C ARG A 2 -7.31 9.79 -17.28
N VAL A 3 -5.99 9.89 -17.22
CA VAL A 3 -5.10 8.75 -17.04
C VAL A 3 -4.67 8.72 -15.58
N TYR A 4 -4.83 7.57 -14.95
CA TYR A 4 -4.37 7.33 -13.59
C TYR A 4 -3.15 6.42 -13.66
N ASN A 5 -2.14 6.67 -12.84
CA ASN A 5 -1.03 5.76 -12.67
C ASN A 5 -0.69 5.60 -11.18
N HIS A 6 -0.78 4.37 -10.69
CA HIS A 6 -0.56 3.97 -9.32
C HIS A 6 0.91 3.56 -9.16
N VAL A 7 1.67 4.28 -8.34
CA VAL A 7 3.11 4.04 -8.20
C VAL A 7 3.56 4.06 -6.75
N LEU A 8 4.47 3.15 -6.39
CA LEU A 8 5.22 3.24 -5.14
C LEU A 8 6.52 4.03 -5.36
N THR A 9 6.55 5.27 -4.89
CA THR A 9 7.69 6.18 -5.09
C THR A 9 8.58 6.23 -3.85
N ALA A 10 9.87 5.98 -4.03
CA ALA A 10 10.87 6.20 -2.99
C ALA A 10 11.23 7.69 -2.87
N SER A 11 11.47 8.17 -1.65
CA SER A 11 12.03 9.51 -1.46
C SER A 11 13.47 9.57 -1.93
N LYS A 12 13.95 10.77 -2.29
CA LYS A 12 15.35 10.99 -2.73
C LYS A 12 16.39 10.47 -1.73
N SER A 13 16.06 10.49 -0.43
CA SER A 13 16.94 9.98 0.63
C SER A 13 16.91 8.46 0.79
N GLY A 14 15.97 7.75 0.14
CA GLY A 14 15.71 6.32 0.31
C GLY A 14 15.14 5.93 1.68
N LYS A 15 14.88 6.89 2.57
CA LYS A 15 14.41 6.64 3.95
C LYS A 15 12.89 6.43 4.05
N SER A 16 12.17 6.67 2.97
CA SER A 16 10.70 6.53 2.93
C SER A 16 10.23 6.12 1.55
N VAL A 17 9.06 5.49 1.51
CA VAL A 17 8.27 5.29 0.30
C VAL A 17 6.85 5.82 0.50
N ILE A 18 6.25 6.27 -0.59
CA ILE A 18 4.89 6.81 -0.63
C ILE A 18 4.18 6.15 -1.80
N PHE A 19 2.98 5.61 -1.56
CA PHE A 19 2.05 5.27 -2.63
C PHE A 19 1.43 6.55 -3.18
N GLN A 20 1.64 6.79 -4.46
CA GLN A 20 1.15 7.95 -5.20
C GLN A 20 0.22 7.50 -6.33
N ILE A 21 -0.80 8.32 -6.60
CA ILE A 21 -1.60 8.24 -7.81
C ILE A 21 -1.27 9.50 -8.62
N ASN A 22 -0.59 9.29 -9.74
CA ASN A 22 -0.33 10.33 -10.71
C ASN A 22 -1.56 10.42 -11.62
N VAL A 23 -2.17 11.60 -11.67
CA VAL A 23 -3.34 11.87 -12.50
C VAL A 23 -2.92 12.82 -13.60
N ASP A 24 -3.08 12.39 -14.85
CA ASP A 24 -2.91 13.25 -16.01
C ASP A 24 -4.28 13.52 -16.63
N ASP A 25 -4.70 14.78 -16.61
CA ASP A 25 -5.95 15.21 -17.23
C ASP A 25 -5.80 16.54 -17.97
N ARG A 26 -6.91 17.05 -18.52
CA ARG A 26 -6.93 18.30 -19.31
C ARG A 26 -6.44 19.54 -18.54
N PHE A 27 -6.35 19.46 -17.21
CA PHE A 27 -5.87 20.53 -16.34
C PHE A 27 -4.39 20.35 -15.95
N GLY A 28 -3.72 19.32 -16.49
CA GLY A 28 -2.32 19.01 -16.26
C GLY A 28 -2.11 17.83 -15.31
N LYS A 29 -0.85 17.68 -14.85
CA LYS A 29 -0.43 16.57 -14.00
C LYS A 29 -0.65 16.90 -12.52
N GLN A 30 -1.35 16.02 -11.82
CA GLN A 30 -1.56 16.06 -10.38
C GLN A 30 -0.99 14.81 -9.72
N ILE A 31 -0.55 14.94 -8.47
CA ILE A 31 -0.03 13.83 -7.67
C ILE A 31 -0.85 13.74 -6.38
N ILE A 32 -1.52 12.62 -6.17
CA ILE A 32 -2.27 12.32 -4.95
C ILE A 32 -1.42 11.37 -4.11
N ASN A 33 -1.02 11.82 -2.92
CA ASN A 33 -0.27 10.99 -1.98
C ASN A 33 -1.24 10.24 -1.06
N HIS A 34 -1.12 8.90 -0.99
CA HIS A 34 -1.92 8.07 -0.10
C HIS A 34 -1.12 7.64 1.15
N SER A 35 -0.61 6.42 1.16
CA SER A 35 0.03 5.82 2.33
C SER A 35 1.53 5.89 2.20
N SER A 36 2.22 6.07 3.32
CA SER A 36 3.68 6.10 3.37
C SER A 36 4.23 5.28 4.52
N VAL A 37 5.44 4.76 4.34
CA VAL A 37 6.23 4.10 5.39
C VAL A 37 7.66 4.62 5.37
N THR A 38 8.30 4.65 6.53
CA THR A 38 9.65 5.18 6.72
C THR A 38 10.57 4.18 7.43
N GLY A 39 11.87 4.49 7.45
CA GLY A 39 12.87 3.73 8.19
C GLY A 39 13.04 2.31 7.67
N TRP A 40 13.11 1.32 8.56
CA TRP A 40 13.31 -0.07 8.15
C TRP A 40 12.11 -0.66 7.39
N ARG A 41 10.89 -0.12 7.58
CA ARG A 41 9.67 -0.56 6.85
C ARG A 41 9.73 -0.18 5.37
N CYS A 42 10.38 0.95 5.04
CA CYS A 42 10.67 1.38 3.66
C CYS A 42 11.41 0.28 2.89
N LYS A 43 12.46 -0.31 3.49
CA LYS A 43 13.25 -1.38 2.87
C LYS A 43 12.41 -2.63 2.58
N ILE A 44 11.47 -2.97 3.47
CA ILE A 44 10.56 -4.09 3.26
C ILE A 44 9.55 -3.77 2.15
N ALA A 45 8.99 -2.57 2.14
CA ALA A 45 8.06 -2.14 1.10
C ALA A 45 8.73 -2.14 -0.29
N LEU A 46 9.94 -1.59 -0.42
CA LEU A 46 10.70 -1.59 -1.68
C LEU A 46 11.09 -2.99 -2.16
N LYS A 47 11.20 -3.96 -1.25
CA LYS A 47 11.53 -5.34 -1.64
C LYS A 47 10.29 -6.14 -2.07
N ASN A 48 9.12 -5.86 -1.49
CA ASN A 48 7.95 -6.74 -1.59
C ASN A 48 6.72 -6.11 -2.25
N LEU A 49 6.64 -4.78 -2.32
CA LEU A 49 5.42 -4.05 -2.65
C LEU A 49 5.63 -3.04 -3.79
N VAL A 50 6.60 -3.26 -4.68
CA VAL A 50 6.81 -2.36 -5.82
C VAL A 50 5.71 -2.55 -6.86
N PHE A 51 5.09 -1.45 -7.28
CA PHE A 51 4.12 -1.43 -8.37
C PHE A 51 4.19 -0.10 -9.12
N ASN A 52 3.83 -0.16 -10.39
CA ASN A 52 3.66 0.95 -11.33
C ASN A 52 2.63 0.49 -12.37
N SER A 53 1.37 0.89 -12.23
CA SER A 53 0.28 0.39 -13.06
C SER A 53 -0.79 1.46 -13.28
N GLU A 54 -1.32 1.53 -14.50
CA GLU A 54 -2.45 2.40 -14.81
C GLU A 54 -3.77 1.87 -14.22
N ASP A 55 -3.85 0.57 -13.96
CA ASP A 55 -5.03 -0.10 -13.46
C ASP A 55 -5.04 -0.23 -11.93
N TRP A 56 -6.24 -0.17 -11.35
CA TRP A 56 -6.48 -0.55 -9.96
C TRP A 56 -6.89 -2.03 -9.91
N ASP A 57 -5.91 -2.90 -10.13
CA ASP A 57 -6.09 -4.36 -10.16
C ASP A 57 -5.83 -5.02 -8.79
N ASP A 58 -6.02 -6.34 -8.73
CA ASP A 58 -5.79 -7.13 -7.51
C ASP A 58 -4.34 -7.05 -7.00
N ASP A 59 -3.34 -6.87 -7.87
CA ASP A 59 -1.94 -6.78 -7.48
C ASP A 59 -1.64 -5.43 -6.82
N VAL A 60 -2.05 -4.33 -7.46
CA VAL A 60 -1.94 -2.97 -6.90
C VAL A 60 -2.72 -2.88 -5.59
N THR A 61 -3.94 -3.41 -5.55
CA THR A 61 -4.80 -3.41 -4.36
C THR A 61 -4.17 -4.19 -3.21
N ARG A 62 -3.62 -5.38 -3.50
CA ARG A 62 -2.89 -6.20 -2.51
C ARG A 62 -1.64 -5.50 -2.00
N LYS A 63 -0.87 -4.86 -2.89
CA LYS A 63 0.34 -4.11 -2.48
C LYS A 63 0.00 -2.87 -1.65
N PHE A 64 -1.11 -2.20 -1.95
CA PHE A 64 -1.65 -1.12 -1.13
C PHE A 64 -1.98 -1.59 0.29
N ILE A 65 -2.67 -2.73 0.43
CA ILE A 65 -2.96 -3.35 1.73
C ILE A 65 -1.67 -3.70 2.46
N GLY A 66 -0.70 -4.31 1.78
CA GLY A 66 0.62 -4.61 2.30
C GLY A 66 1.28 -3.36 2.91
N LEU A 67 1.18 -2.23 2.22
CA LEU A 67 1.72 -0.96 2.69
C LEU A 67 0.97 -0.43 3.93
N LYS A 68 -0.35 -0.62 4.00
CA LYS A 68 -1.18 -0.25 5.16
C LYS A 68 -0.83 -1.10 6.38
N VAL A 69 -0.74 -2.42 6.23
CA VAL A 69 -0.44 -3.31 7.36
C VAL A 69 0.99 -3.12 7.89
N LEU A 70 1.96 -2.85 7.00
CA LEU A 70 3.33 -2.55 7.39
C LEU A 70 3.43 -1.38 8.39
N LYS A 71 2.56 -0.37 8.29
CA LYS A 71 2.55 0.77 9.23
C LYS A 71 2.34 0.33 10.68
N ALA A 72 1.64 -0.79 10.90
CA ALA A 72 1.33 -1.30 12.24
C ALA A 72 2.33 -2.31 12.79
N ALA A 73 3.21 -2.85 11.96
CA ALA A 73 4.23 -3.81 12.38
C ALA A 73 5.23 -3.13 13.33
N LYS A 74 5.45 -3.68 14.52
CA LYS A 74 6.40 -3.19 15.52
C LYS A 74 7.81 -3.73 15.29
N THR A 75 7.92 -4.91 14.68
CA THR A 75 9.20 -5.59 14.40
C THR A 75 9.32 -5.99 12.94
N LYS A 76 10.57 -6.25 12.48
CA LYS A 76 10.82 -6.78 11.14
C LYS A 76 10.15 -8.15 10.91
N TYR A 77 10.13 -8.99 11.94
CA TYR A 77 9.52 -10.31 11.88
C TYR A 77 8.01 -10.20 11.66
N GLU A 78 7.34 -9.40 12.49
CA GLU A 78 5.90 -9.12 12.36
C GLU A 78 5.58 -8.51 10.99
N ALA A 79 6.42 -7.60 10.49
CA ALA A 79 6.25 -7.02 9.16
C ALA A 79 6.29 -8.06 8.04
N LEU A 80 7.20 -9.03 8.11
CA LEU A 80 7.29 -10.10 7.10
C LEU A 80 6.07 -11.01 7.18
N GLN A 81 5.64 -11.40 8.39
CA GLN A 81 4.42 -12.19 8.57
C GLN A 81 3.19 -11.46 8.00
N PHE A 82 3.08 -10.14 8.21
CA PHE A 82 1.98 -9.36 7.65
C PHE A 82 1.98 -9.36 6.13
N ILE A 83 3.16 -9.31 5.49
CA ILE A 83 3.25 -9.37 4.03
C ILE A 83 2.82 -10.74 3.52
N GLU A 84 3.24 -11.83 4.17
CA GLU A 84 2.81 -13.17 3.76
C GLU A 84 1.30 -13.37 3.93
N GLU A 85 0.72 -12.90 5.04
CA GLU A 85 -0.73 -12.94 5.23
C GLU A 85 -1.47 -12.15 4.14
N VAL A 86 -0.95 -10.99 3.75
CA VAL A 86 -1.54 -10.21 2.67
C VAL A 86 -1.44 -10.91 1.31
N ARG A 87 -0.40 -11.73 1.11
CA ARG A 87 -0.26 -12.54 -0.11
C ARG A 87 -1.24 -13.69 -0.16
N SER A 88 -1.60 -14.29 0.98
CA SER A 88 -2.57 -15.38 1.04
C SER A 88 -4.03 -14.92 0.92
N HIS A 89 -4.33 -13.63 1.10
CA HIS A 89 -5.69 -13.13 0.91
C HIS A 89 -6.26 -13.45 -0.48
N SER A 90 -7.48 -13.95 -0.46
CA SER A 90 -8.32 -14.08 -1.64
C SER A 90 -8.61 -12.71 -2.28
N SER A 91 -9.03 -12.70 -3.54
CA SER A 91 -9.43 -11.46 -4.24
C SER A 91 -10.51 -10.69 -3.46
N MET A 92 -11.51 -11.39 -2.91
CA MET A 92 -12.55 -10.79 -2.09
C MET A 92 -11.99 -10.08 -0.84
N GLU A 93 -11.09 -10.73 -0.11
CA GLU A 93 -10.46 -10.14 1.08
C GLU A 93 -9.59 -8.93 0.73
N VAL A 94 -8.87 -9.00 -0.39
CA VAL A 94 -8.07 -7.87 -0.90
C VAL A 94 -8.98 -6.65 -1.12
N HIS A 95 -10.06 -6.79 -1.88
CA HIS A 95 -10.98 -5.66 -2.12
C HIS A 95 -11.69 -5.18 -0.85
N PHE A 96 -12.12 -6.12 0.02
CA PHE A 96 -12.73 -5.77 1.30
C PHE A 96 -11.79 -4.93 2.17
N TRP A 97 -10.55 -5.37 2.36
CA TRP A 97 -9.60 -4.67 3.22
C TRP A 97 -9.11 -3.36 2.60
N ALA A 98 -8.91 -3.31 1.29
CA ALA A 98 -8.57 -2.06 0.61
C ALA A 98 -9.66 -1.00 0.84
N TYR A 99 -10.93 -1.36 0.64
CA TYR A 99 -12.05 -0.47 0.92
C TYR A 99 -12.08 -0.04 2.40
N LYS A 100 -11.90 -0.96 3.35
CA LYS A 100 -11.84 -0.63 4.78
C LYS A 100 -10.67 0.30 5.12
N PHE A 101 -9.49 0.13 4.53
CA PHE A 101 -8.33 0.98 4.77
C PHE A 101 -8.39 2.36 4.10
N LEU A 102 -9.23 2.51 3.07
CA LEU A 102 -9.53 3.80 2.45
C LEU A 102 -10.57 4.58 3.26
N THR A 103 -11.53 3.89 3.90
CA THR A 103 -12.67 4.53 4.57
C THR A 103 -12.52 4.65 6.09
N ASN A 104 -11.69 3.84 6.74
CA ASN A 104 -11.57 3.80 8.19
C ASN A 104 -10.11 3.60 8.65
N GLU A 105 -9.54 4.63 9.27
CA GLU A 105 -8.17 4.58 9.81
C GLU A 105 -7.99 3.54 10.94
N LYS A 106 -9.06 3.19 11.65
CA LYS A 106 -9.04 2.16 12.71
C LYS A 106 -9.10 0.73 12.17
N ALA A 107 -9.35 0.54 10.87
CA ALA A 107 -9.43 -0.80 10.25
C ALA A 107 -8.17 -1.65 10.49
N ILE A 108 -7.02 -1.00 10.70
CA ILE A 108 -5.75 -1.67 11.01
C ILE A 108 -5.79 -2.48 12.31
N LYS A 109 -6.56 -2.03 13.31
CA LYS A 109 -6.73 -2.76 14.56
C LYS A 109 -7.58 -4.01 14.35
N SER A 110 -8.64 -3.89 13.56
CA SER A 110 -9.51 -5.01 13.21
C SER A 110 -8.78 -6.04 12.34
N TRP A 111 -8.00 -5.59 11.36
CA TRP A 111 -7.15 -6.47 10.56
C TRP A 111 -6.20 -7.24 11.46
N LYS A 112 -5.45 -6.55 12.34
CA LYS A 112 -4.58 -7.23 13.29
C LYS A 112 -5.35 -8.25 14.13
N ALA A 113 -6.42 -7.87 14.81
CA ALA A 113 -7.19 -8.80 15.65
C ALA A 113 -7.69 -10.07 14.94
N LEU A 114 -7.88 -10.04 13.61
CA LEU A 114 -8.30 -11.21 12.83
C LEU A 114 -7.15 -12.12 12.44
N TYR A 115 -5.94 -11.59 12.26
CA TYR A 115 -4.80 -12.35 11.73
C TYR A 115 -3.62 -12.46 12.72
N PHE A 116 -3.58 -11.66 13.81
CA PHE A 116 -2.47 -11.51 14.78
C PHE A 116 -2.89 -10.98 16.16
#